data_AF-A0ABD6CUS8-F1
#
_entry.id   AF-A0ABD6CUS8-F1
#
_cell.length_a   1.000
_cell.length_b   1.000
_cell.length_c   1.000
_cell.angle_alpha   90.00
_cell.angle_beta   90.00
_cell.angle_gamma   90.00
#
_symmetry.space_group_name_H-M   'P 1'
#
loop_
_entity.id
_entity.type
_entity.pdbx_description
1 polymer ?
#
loop_
_entity_poly.entity_id
_entity_poly.type
_entity_poly.pdbx_seq_one_letter_code
_entity_poly.pdbx_strand_id
1 'polypeptide(L)'
;MGERRTSLSDVITLKRYRDLLKTAAKIENREESLTIFFLLLMLGRVGLRVGEVIHMTEDWYHADRSVIIIPEHLDCECGLCRHYADKLAENNEDMTSEEALDEYWRPKGGHRHVPIQTERARQIIELYFRIVPYTTISYSTVLRRLKKVAELTDGVDASSTYPHMLRATAATHYAWAGVRGPALDTIFGWLDEKTKEHYVKKTACRASRELARVRGTAPKDEFELRENPPGYTGLRPDAQSALITVDTWTPQTRVNKHPRYRDDEEWLQEKITRYCDDDATRHKATLNVVKPLWIAWSTAVDGIVERLSTPIAKWWDSRIGIYPSDVLKRSKPVAAFSFFVFGTLLLAWFGLALRSNGFVIDPWSSTYQVSRQSLVALMIATYWLAIEMSLSASRTTTGSQLPTAEAVGLSVDSRSADQ
;
A
#
# COMPACT_ATOMS: atom_id res chain seq x y z
N MET A 1 -19.43 12.25 23.48
CA MET A 1 -19.01 11.04 22.72
C MET A 1 -17.75 10.50 23.37
N GLY A 2 -17.71 9.24 23.78
CA GLY A 2 -16.49 8.63 24.31
C GLY A 2 -15.37 8.64 23.26
N GLU A 3 -14.13 8.78 23.71
CA GLU A 3 -12.95 8.76 22.85
C GLU A 3 -12.92 7.45 22.05
N ARG A 4 -12.74 7.55 20.73
CA ARG A 4 -12.82 6.40 19.82
C ARG A 4 -11.55 5.56 19.99
N ARG A 5 -11.75 4.27 20.26
CA ARG A 5 -10.68 3.29 20.47
C ARG A 5 -10.14 2.78 19.12
N THR A 6 -8.82 2.79 18.93
CA THR A 6 -8.16 2.26 17.73
C THR A 6 -7.58 0.88 18.01
N SER A 7 -7.47 0.01 17.02
CA SER A 7 -6.84 -1.30 17.24
C SER A 7 -5.36 -1.20 17.59
N LEU A 8 -4.73 -0.17 17.07
CA LEU A 8 -3.36 0.14 17.38
C LEU A 8 -3.17 0.49 18.86
N SER A 9 -4.13 1.16 19.53
CA SER A 9 -4.05 1.46 20.98
C SER A 9 -4.08 0.21 21.86
N ASP A 10 -4.58 -0.90 21.32
CA ASP A 10 -4.82 -2.13 22.06
C ASP A 10 -3.74 -3.19 21.85
N VAL A 11 -2.71 -2.88 21.05
CA VAL A 11 -1.59 -3.79 20.78
C VAL A 11 -0.96 -4.27 22.07
N ILE A 12 -0.81 -5.59 22.18
CA ILE A 12 -0.23 -6.23 23.35
C ILE A 12 1.27 -6.48 23.18
N THR A 13 1.96 -6.60 24.32
CA THR A 13 3.39 -6.93 24.32
C THR A 13 3.64 -8.36 23.87
N LEU A 14 4.86 -8.65 23.42
CA LEU A 14 5.27 -10.00 23.01
C LEU A 14 5.14 -11.02 24.15
N LYS A 15 5.39 -10.61 25.40
CA LYS A 15 5.17 -11.45 26.59
C LYS A 15 3.70 -11.83 26.73
N ARG A 16 2.79 -10.84 26.72
CA ARG A 16 1.34 -11.08 26.82
C ARG A 16 0.81 -11.96 25.68
N TYR A 17 1.27 -11.73 24.45
CA TYR A 17 0.91 -12.58 23.32
C TYR A 17 1.40 -14.03 23.47
N ARG A 18 2.63 -14.24 23.97
CA ARG A 18 3.14 -15.58 24.29
C ARG A 18 2.35 -16.24 25.42
N ASP A 19 1.93 -15.47 26.42
CA ASP A 19 1.13 -15.98 27.53
C ASP A 19 -0.26 -16.41 27.06
N LEU A 20 -0.90 -15.70 26.11
CA LEU A 20 -2.13 -16.16 25.44
C LEU A 20 -1.95 -17.53 24.75
N LEU A 21 -0.85 -17.72 24.01
CA LEU A 21 -0.55 -18.99 23.35
C LEU A 21 -0.36 -20.13 24.36
N LYS A 22 0.33 -19.88 25.48
CA LYS A 22 0.49 -20.86 26.56
C LYS A 22 -0.86 -21.22 27.18
N THR A 23 -1.69 -20.24 27.48
CA THR A 23 -3.03 -20.48 28.02
C THR A 23 -3.87 -21.30 27.05
N ALA A 24 -3.87 -20.96 25.76
CA ALA A 24 -4.57 -21.73 24.73
C ALA A 24 -4.12 -23.19 24.67
N ALA A 25 -2.81 -23.46 24.74
CA ALA A 25 -2.27 -24.82 24.73
C ALA A 25 -2.65 -25.63 25.97
N LYS A 26 -2.90 -24.98 27.11
CA LYS A 26 -3.31 -25.61 28.38
C LYS A 26 -4.80 -25.94 28.45
N ILE A 27 -5.64 -25.48 27.52
CA ILE A 27 -7.07 -25.78 27.55
C ILE A 27 -7.28 -27.29 27.45
N GLU A 28 -8.06 -27.86 28.37
CA GLU A 28 -8.23 -29.30 28.52
C GLU A 28 -8.79 -29.94 27.25
N ASN A 29 -9.93 -29.43 26.76
CA ASN A 29 -10.52 -29.86 25.50
C ASN A 29 -9.54 -29.59 24.35
N ARG A 30 -9.06 -30.66 23.72
CA ARG A 30 -7.99 -30.60 22.71
C ARG A 30 -8.42 -29.87 21.44
N GLU A 31 -9.65 -30.07 20.97
CA GLU A 31 -10.18 -29.42 19.76
C GLU A 31 -10.30 -27.90 19.95
N GLU A 32 -10.83 -27.46 21.09
CA GLU A 32 -10.92 -26.05 21.44
C GLU A 32 -9.53 -25.44 21.67
N SER A 33 -8.63 -26.18 22.32
CA SER A 33 -7.23 -25.78 22.51
C SER A 33 -6.53 -25.51 21.18
N LEU A 34 -6.63 -26.45 20.23
CA LEU A 34 -6.09 -26.31 18.88
C LEU A 34 -6.75 -25.16 18.13
N THR A 35 -8.08 -25.05 18.18
CA THR A 35 -8.84 -23.98 17.52
C THR A 35 -8.37 -22.61 17.99
N ILE A 36 -8.25 -22.40 19.30
CA ILE A 36 -7.85 -21.10 19.86
C ILE A 36 -6.39 -20.80 19.55
N PHE A 37 -5.51 -21.80 19.66
CA PHE A 37 -4.10 -21.62 19.34
C PHE A 37 -3.89 -21.29 17.86
N PHE A 38 -4.64 -21.93 16.97
CA PHE A 38 -4.72 -21.62 15.54
C PHE A 38 -5.18 -20.19 15.31
N LEU A 39 -6.33 -19.79 15.88
CA LEU A 39 -6.87 -18.42 15.76
C LEU A 39 -5.86 -17.36 16.24
N LEU A 40 -5.22 -17.58 17.39
CA LEU A 40 -4.22 -16.66 17.92
C LEU A 40 -3.02 -16.52 16.98
N LEU A 41 -2.56 -17.60 16.35
CA LEU A 41 -1.44 -17.55 15.41
C LEU A 41 -1.82 -16.93 14.08
N MET A 42 -2.95 -17.33 13.48
CA MET A 42 -3.38 -16.81 12.19
C MET A 42 -3.67 -15.31 12.27
N LEU A 43 -4.35 -14.85 13.32
CA LEU A 43 -4.65 -13.44 13.52
C LEU A 43 -3.45 -12.65 14.06
N GLY A 44 -2.76 -13.19 15.06
CA GLY A 44 -1.78 -12.45 15.88
C GLY A 44 -0.32 -12.60 15.47
N ARG A 45 0.01 -13.51 14.55
CA ARG A 45 1.39 -13.72 14.09
C ARG A 45 1.53 -13.81 12.58
N VAL A 46 0.68 -14.58 11.92
CA VAL A 46 0.59 -14.59 10.45
C VAL A 46 -0.01 -13.27 9.99
N GLY A 47 -1.00 -12.75 10.73
CA GLY A 47 -1.60 -11.46 10.44
C GLY A 47 -2.62 -11.56 9.33
N LEU A 48 -3.47 -12.58 9.36
CA LEU A 48 -4.67 -12.68 8.51
C LEU A 48 -5.81 -11.84 9.07
N ARG A 49 -6.74 -11.43 8.21
CA ARG A 49 -7.99 -10.79 8.63
C ARG A 49 -8.91 -11.88 9.17
N VAL A 50 -9.79 -11.52 10.09
CA VAL A 50 -10.77 -12.48 10.62
C VAL A 50 -11.63 -13.10 9.53
N GLY A 51 -12.04 -12.33 8.53
CA GLY A 51 -12.74 -12.82 7.36
C GLY A 51 -11.91 -13.82 6.55
N GLU A 52 -10.57 -13.72 6.52
CA GLU A 52 -9.73 -14.70 5.85
C GLU A 52 -9.62 -15.98 6.70
N VAL A 53 -9.44 -15.85 8.02
CA VAL A 53 -9.27 -17.01 8.92
C VAL A 53 -10.53 -17.87 9.03
N ILE A 54 -11.72 -17.26 9.07
CA ILE A 54 -12.98 -18.03 9.21
C ILE A 54 -13.38 -18.79 7.93
N HIS A 55 -12.83 -18.38 6.78
CA HIS A 55 -13.07 -19.01 5.48
C HIS A 55 -11.89 -19.87 5.02
N MET A 56 -10.79 -19.88 5.77
CA MET A 56 -9.60 -20.62 5.41
C MET A 56 -9.90 -22.13 5.39
N THR A 57 -9.72 -22.73 4.22
CA THR A 57 -9.76 -24.16 3.98
C THR A 57 -8.33 -24.73 3.95
N GLU A 58 -8.18 -26.05 4.05
CA GLU A 58 -6.87 -26.72 4.08
C GLU A 58 -6.08 -26.50 2.78
N ASP A 59 -6.76 -26.46 1.63
CA ASP A 59 -6.19 -26.26 0.29
C ASP A 59 -5.55 -24.88 0.09
N TRP A 60 -5.89 -23.88 0.92
CA TRP A 60 -5.20 -22.58 0.89
C TRP A 60 -3.75 -22.70 1.37
N TYR A 61 -3.44 -23.71 2.18
CA TYR A 61 -2.10 -23.92 2.71
C TYR A 61 -1.26 -24.83 1.81
N HIS A 62 -0.23 -24.25 1.21
CA HIS A 62 0.78 -24.97 0.43
C HIS A 62 2.01 -25.24 1.29
N ALA A 63 2.07 -26.46 1.84
CA ALA A 63 3.14 -26.87 2.73
C ALA A 63 4.53 -26.81 2.06
N ASP A 64 4.65 -27.31 0.82
CA ASP A 64 5.89 -27.29 0.04
C ASP A 64 6.53 -25.89 -0.05
N ARG A 65 5.70 -24.86 -0.22
CA ARG A 65 6.12 -23.45 -0.36
C ARG A 65 6.03 -22.65 0.93
N SER A 66 5.53 -23.24 2.02
CA SER A 66 5.33 -22.55 3.30
C SER A 66 4.43 -21.31 3.17
N VAL A 67 3.36 -21.38 2.40
CA VAL A 67 2.56 -20.20 2.05
C VAL A 67 1.06 -20.48 2.17
N ILE A 68 0.32 -19.48 2.63
CA ILE A 68 -1.15 -19.45 2.51
C ILE A 68 -1.50 -18.62 1.29
N ILE A 69 -2.24 -19.20 0.35
CA ILE A 69 -2.78 -18.50 -0.81
C ILE A 69 -4.22 -18.10 -0.49
N ILE A 70 -4.45 -16.79 -0.42
CA ILE A 70 -5.79 -16.25 -0.23
C ILE A 70 -6.43 -16.12 -1.62
N PRO A 71 -7.56 -16.81 -1.88
CA PRO A 71 -8.20 -16.79 -3.19
C PRO A 71 -8.77 -15.41 -3.50
N GLU A 72 -8.89 -15.10 -4.78
CA GLU A 72 -9.47 -13.84 -5.25
C GLU A 72 -10.96 -13.72 -4.91
N HIS A 73 -11.65 -14.85 -4.87
CA HIS A 73 -13.06 -14.94 -4.59
C HIS A 73 -13.37 -16.29 -3.94
N LEU A 74 -14.43 -16.33 -3.13
CA LEU A 74 -14.96 -17.53 -2.53
C LEU A 74 -16.49 -17.44 -2.54
N ASP A 75 -17.13 -18.45 -3.10
CA ASP A 75 -18.57 -18.62 -2.96
C ASP A 75 -18.87 -19.04 -1.51
N CYS A 76 -19.50 -18.15 -0.74
CA CYS A 76 -19.75 -18.37 0.67
C CYS A 76 -21.02 -17.70 1.16
N GLU A 77 -21.92 -18.54 1.67
CA GLU A 77 -23.18 -18.10 2.25
C GLU A 77 -23.14 -18.00 3.78
N CYS A 78 -22.00 -17.74 4.42
CA CYS A 78 -22.00 -17.64 5.87
C CYS A 78 -22.80 -16.41 6.36
N GLY A 79 -23.25 -16.41 7.62
CA GLY A 79 -24.02 -15.29 8.16
C GLY A 79 -23.30 -13.93 8.12
N LEU A 80 -21.96 -13.92 8.09
CA LEU A 80 -21.18 -12.69 7.91
C LEU A 80 -21.24 -12.21 6.45
N CYS A 81 -21.05 -13.12 5.48
CA CYS A 81 -21.12 -12.80 4.06
C CYS A 81 -22.52 -12.30 3.68
N ARG A 82 -23.58 -13.01 4.08
CA ARG A 82 -24.97 -12.56 3.89
C ARG A 82 -25.21 -11.15 4.45
N HIS A 83 -24.78 -10.90 5.69
CA HIS A 83 -24.97 -9.59 6.32
C HIS A 83 -24.31 -8.46 5.52
N TYR A 84 -23.11 -8.68 4.99
CA TYR A 84 -22.44 -7.65 4.22
C TYR A 84 -22.91 -7.57 2.76
N ALA A 85 -23.33 -8.68 2.16
CA ALA A 85 -24.00 -8.71 0.87
C ALA A 85 -25.29 -7.89 0.92
N ASP A 86 -26.12 -8.07 1.95
CA ASP A 86 -27.31 -7.25 2.19
C ASP A 86 -26.94 -5.76 2.30
N LYS A 87 -25.85 -5.43 3.01
CA LYS A 87 -25.37 -4.05 3.11
C LYS A 87 -24.84 -3.50 1.80
N LEU A 88 -24.28 -4.34 0.92
CA LEU A 88 -23.83 -3.92 -0.39
C LEU A 88 -25.04 -3.61 -1.29
N ALA A 89 -26.02 -4.50 -1.33
CA ALA A 89 -27.28 -4.32 -2.06
C ALA A 89 -28.08 -3.12 -1.55
N GLU A 90 -28.18 -2.90 -0.23
CA GLU A 90 -28.82 -1.70 0.35
C GLU A 90 -28.20 -0.38 -0.15
N ASN A 91 -26.91 -0.38 -0.50
CA ASN A 91 -26.18 0.80 -0.97
C ASN A 91 -26.07 0.88 -2.50
N ASN A 92 -26.63 -0.08 -3.24
CA ASN A 92 -26.54 -0.16 -4.70
C ASN A 92 -27.91 -0.48 -5.30
N GLU A 93 -28.54 0.52 -5.92
CA GLU A 93 -29.91 0.42 -6.46
C GLU A 93 -30.06 -0.64 -7.56
N ASP A 94 -28.97 -1.01 -8.23
CA ASP A 94 -28.94 -1.93 -9.37
C ASP A 94 -28.51 -3.36 -9.01
N MET A 95 -28.44 -3.72 -7.72
CA MET A 95 -27.94 -5.02 -7.26
C MET A 95 -28.84 -5.65 -6.19
N THR A 96 -29.24 -6.90 -6.40
CA THR A 96 -29.99 -7.67 -5.40
C THR A 96 -29.07 -8.24 -4.32
N SER A 97 -29.62 -8.63 -3.16
CA SER A 97 -28.84 -9.30 -2.10
C SER A 97 -28.21 -10.62 -2.56
N GLU A 98 -28.87 -11.36 -3.46
CA GLU A 98 -28.37 -12.63 -4.00
C GLU A 98 -27.18 -12.39 -4.94
N GLU A 99 -27.33 -11.48 -5.91
CA GLU A 99 -26.21 -11.06 -6.79
C GLU A 99 -25.05 -10.47 -5.98
N ALA A 100 -25.37 -9.68 -4.94
CA ALA A 100 -24.37 -9.15 -4.04
C ALA A 100 -23.64 -10.28 -3.32
N LEU A 101 -24.32 -11.33 -2.88
CA LEU A 101 -23.73 -12.45 -2.14
C LEU A 101 -22.78 -13.26 -3.03
N ASP A 102 -23.21 -13.56 -4.25
CA ASP A 102 -22.41 -14.26 -5.26
C ASP A 102 -21.10 -13.49 -5.56
N GLU A 103 -21.12 -12.17 -5.47
CA GLU A 103 -19.92 -11.36 -5.70
C GLU A 103 -19.19 -10.94 -4.42
N TYR A 104 -19.80 -11.12 -3.24
CA TYR A 104 -19.43 -10.38 -2.04
C TYR A 104 -18.04 -10.75 -1.52
N TRP A 105 -17.77 -12.05 -1.32
CA TRP A 105 -16.55 -12.42 -0.63
C TRP A 105 -15.36 -12.30 -1.59
N ARG A 106 -14.68 -11.17 -1.47
CA ARG A 106 -13.37 -10.89 -2.08
C ARG A 106 -12.46 -10.36 -0.97
N PRO A 107 -11.22 -10.86 -0.83
CA PRO A 107 -10.32 -10.36 0.19
C PRO A 107 -10.04 -8.88 -0.05
N LYS A 108 -10.12 -8.07 1.00
CA LYS A 108 -9.75 -6.65 0.93
C LYS A 108 -8.28 -6.54 0.52
N GLY A 109 -8.02 -5.92 -0.63
CA GLY A 109 -6.68 -5.82 -1.23
C GLY A 109 -6.32 -6.93 -2.22
N GLY A 110 -7.25 -7.81 -2.59
CA GLY A 110 -7.08 -8.82 -3.64
C GLY A 110 -6.38 -10.11 -3.20
N HIS A 111 -6.23 -11.02 -4.17
CA HIS A 111 -5.47 -12.27 -4.03
C HIS A 111 -4.03 -11.99 -3.58
N ARG A 112 -3.57 -12.70 -2.55
CA ARG A 112 -2.19 -12.57 -2.06
C ARG A 112 -1.66 -13.84 -1.42
N HIS A 113 -0.34 -13.94 -1.40
CA HIS A 113 0.43 -15.05 -0.87
C HIS A 113 1.06 -14.63 0.46
N VAL A 114 0.63 -15.27 1.55
CA VAL A 114 1.09 -14.93 2.91
C VAL A 114 2.11 -15.97 3.38
N PRO A 115 3.38 -15.59 3.57
CA PRO A 115 4.42 -16.53 3.95
C PRO A 115 4.27 -16.99 5.41
N ILE A 116 4.47 -18.29 5.64
CA ILE A 116 4.49 -18.93 6.96
C ILE A 116 5.93 -19.05 7.43
N GLN A 117 6.24 -18.28 8.47
CA GLN A 117 7.64 -17.99 8.84
C GLN A 117 8.26 -18.94 9.87
N THR A 118 7.47 -19.80 10.51
CA THR A 118 7.94 -20.61 11.65
C THR A 118 7.33 -21.99 11.63
N GLU A 119 8.09 -22.99 12.09
CA GLU A 119 7.60 -24.37 12.24
C GLU A 119 6.36 -24.47 13.14
N ARG A 120 6.30 -23.65 14.21
CA ARG A 120 5.10 -23.52 15.04
C ARG A 120 3.83 -23.24 14.22
N ALA A 121 3.91 -22.32 13.26
CA ALA A 121 2.77 -21.91 12.45
C ALA A 121 2.36 -23.01 11.47
N ARG A 122 3.33 -23.74 10.91
CA ARG A 122 3.09 -24.92 10.06
C ARG A 122 2.40 -26.03 10.85
N GLN A 123 3.00 -26.41 11.98
CA GLN A 123 2.51 -27.45 12.86
C GLN A 123 1.06 -27.19 13.29
N ILE A 124 0.70 -25.95 13.65
CA ILE A 124 -0.69 -25.67 14.07
C ILE A 124 -1.67 -25.75 12.91
N ILE A 125 -1.30 -25.32 11.70
CA ILE A 125 -2.20 -25.40 10.54
C ILE A 125 -2.53 -26.87 10.26
N GLU A 126 -1.50 -27.72 10.19
CA GLU A 126 -1.64 -29.16 9.98
C GLU A 126 -2.44 -29.84 11.10
N LEU A 127 -2.15 -29.50 12.37
CA LEU A 127 -2.91 -30.05 13.51
C LEU A 127 -4.37 -29.62 13.50
N TYR A 128 -4.65 -28.36 13.16
CA TYR A 128 -6.00 -27.82 13.13
C TYR A 128 -6.86 -28.55 12.11
N PHE A 129 -6.45 -28.59 10.84
CA PHE A 129 -7.22 -29.24 9.79
C PHE A 129 -7.32 -30.76 9.94
N ARG A 130 -6.33 -31.39 10.57
CA ARG A 130 -6.38 -32.84 10.85
C ARG A 130 -7.32 -33.23 11.99
N ILE A 131 -7.41 -32.43 13.05
CA ILE A 131 -8.04 -32.85 14.32
C ILE A 131 -9.38 -32.15 14.56
N VAL A 132 -9.47 -30.86 14.23
CA VAL A 132 -10.69 -30.09 14.50
C VAL A 132 -11.70 -30.44 13.41
N PRO A 133 -12.90 -30.96 13.76
CA PRO A 133 -13.91 -31.27 12.76
C PRO A 133 -14.28 -29.99 12.02
N TYR A 134 -13.92 -29.94 10.75
CA TYR A 134 -14.01 -28.73 9.95
C TYR A 134 -15.47 -28.30 9.83
N THR A 135 -15.78 -27.18 10.46
CA THR A 135 -17.05 -26.46 10.31
C THR A 135 -16.71 -24.98 10.20
N THR A 136 -17.37 -24.28 9.28
CA THR A 136 -17.23 -22.83 9.15
C THR A 136 -17.55 -22.16 10.48
N ILE A 137 -16.53 -21.57 11.12
CA ILE A 137 -16.69 -20.89 12.40
C ILE A 137 -17.22 -19.48 12.19
N SER A 138 -18.24 -19.09 12.95
CA SER A 138 -18.75 -17.72 12.86
C SER A 138 -17.82 -16.70 13.51
N TYR A 139 -17.87 -15.45 13.02
CA TYR A 139 -17.14 -14.32 13.62
C TYR A 139 -17.39 -14.19 15.13
N SER A 140 -18.64 -14.32 15.56
CA SER A 140 -19.03 -14.23 16.98
C SER A 140 -18.42 -15.34 17.83
N THR A 141 -18.21 -16.52 17.25
CA THR A 141 -17.54 -17.64 17.92
C THR A 141 -16.05 -17.37 18.09
N VAL A 142 -15.39 -16.85 17.05
CA VAL A 142 -13.99 -16.37 17.15
C VAL A 142 -13.86 -15.34 18.28
N LEU A 143 -14.72 -14.32 18.29
CA LEU A 143 -14.66 -13.26 19.30
C LEU A 143 -14.88 -13.79 20.72
N ARG A 144 -15.86 -14.69 20.93
CA ARG A 144 -16.11 -15.30 22.25
C ARG A 144 -14.91 -16.11 22.74
N ARG A 145 -14.35 -16.96 21.88
CA ARG A 145 -13.17 -17.77 22.18
C ARG A 145 -11.95 -16.92 22.53
N LEU A 146 -11.68 -15.87 21.74
CA LEU A 146 -10.58 -14.93 21.98
C LEU A 146 -10.75 -14.16 23.31
N LYS A 147 -11.96 -13.71 23.62
CA LYS A 147 -12.24 -13.05 24.91
C LYS A 147 -12.11 -14.03 26.07
N LYS A 148 -12.61 -15.26 25.91
CA LYS A 148 -12.52 -16.27 26.96
C LYS A 148 -11.07 -16.63 27.28
N VAL A 149 -10.22 -16.86 26.28
CA VAL A 149 -8.80 -17.15 26.53
C VAL A 149 -8.07 -15.95 27.15
N ALA A 150 -8.47 -14.71 26.82
CA ALA A 150 -7.94 -13.52 27.46
C ALA A 150 -8.33 -13.42 28.94
N GLU A 151 -9.57 -13.76 29.31
CA GLU A 151 -10.00 -13.84 30.73
C GLU A 151 -9.20 -14.87 31.54
N LEU A 152 -8.76 -15.95 30.88
CA LEU A 152 -7.94 -16.99 31.48
C LEU A 152 -6.44 -16.66 31.48
N THR A 153 -6.03 -15.51 30.93
CA THR A 153 -4.61 -15.14 30.78
C THR A 153 -4.28 -13.91 31.61
N ASP A 154 -3.46 -14.10 32.64
CA ASP A 154 -3.05 -13.04 33.54
C ASP A 154 -2.44 -11.83 32.80
N GLY A 155 -2.97 -10.64 33.14
CA GLY A 155 -2.49 -9.37 32.60
C GLY A 155 -2.89 -9.10 31.15
N VAL A 156 -3.82 -9.88 30.57
CA VAL A 156 -4.45 -9.58 29.28
C VAL A 156 -5.88 -9.10 29.50
N ASP A 157 -6.18 -7.92 28.98
CA ASP A 157 -7.52 -7.35 29.09
C ASP A 157 -8.46 -7.95 28.02
N ALA A 158 -9.42 -8.76 28.47
CA ALA A 158 -10.42 -9.37 27.62
C ALA A 158 -11.35 -8.35 26.93
N SER A 159 -11.59 -7.18 27.52
CA SER A 159 -12.41 -6.13 26.90
C SER A 159 -11.77 -5.59 25.62
N SER A 160 -10.44 -5.64 25.60
CA SER A 160 -9.52 -5.15 24.57
C SER A 160 -9.05 -6.23 23.61
N THR A 161 -9.51 -7.47 23.81
CA THR A 161 -9.10 -8.62 22.99
C THR A 161 -10.15 -8.95 21.93
N TYR A 162 -9.75 -8.79 20.66
CA TYR A 162 -10.58 -9.04 19.47
C TYR A 162 -9.68 -9.28 18.24
N PRO A 163 -10.22 -9.83 17.13
CA PRO A 163 -9.40 -10.24 15.99
C PRO A 163 -8.54 -9.14 15.37
N HIS A 164 -9.10 -7.93 15.21
CA HIS A 164 -8.37 -6.83 14.58
C HIS A 164 -7.23 -6.29 15.47
N MET A 165 -7.37 -6.33 16.80
CA MET A 165 -6.25 -6.05 17.74
C MET A 165 -5.10 -7.05 17.57
N LEU A 166 -5.40 -8.34 17.39
CA LEU A 166 -4.36 -9.35 17.16
C LEU A 166 -3.63 -9.09 15.83
N ARG A 167 -4.37 -8.76 14.77
CA ARG A 167 -3.77 -8.36 13.48
C ARG A 167 -2.87 -7.14 13.65
N ALA A 168 -3.35 -6.11 14.34
CA ALA A 168 -2.56 -4.92 14.66
C ALA A 168 -1.29 -5.28 15.47
N THR A 169 -1.41 -6.21 16.42
CA THR A 169 -0.28 -6.73 17.20
C THR A 169 0.77 -7.39 16.29
N ALA A 170 0.35 -8.22 15.33
CA ALA A 170 1.26 -8.83 14.35
C ALA A 170 2.01 -7.76 13.54
N ALA A 171 1.28 -6.81 12.97
CA ALA A 171 1.83 -5.73 12.16
C ALA A 171 2.83 -4.87 12.94
N THR A 172 2.46 -4.48 14.15
CA THR A 172 3.32 -3.73 15.07
C THR A 172 4.58 -4.52 15.43
N HIS A 173 4.47 -5.80 15.78
CA HIS A 173 5.63 -6.63 16.13
C HIS A 173 6.58 -6.81 14.95
N TYR A 174 6.09 -6.97 13.71
CA TYR A 174 6.96 -7.01 12.53
C TYR A 174 7.63 -5.67 12.25
N ALA A 175 6.89 -4.56 12.37
CA ALA A 175 7.46 -3.23 12.22
C ALA A 175 8.56 -2.98 13.27
N TRP A 176 8.35 -3.41 14.51
CA TRP A 176 9.34 -3.32 15.59
C TRP A 176 10.54 -4.22 15.35
N ALA A 177 10.33 -5.40 14.78
CA ALA A 177 11.39 -6.31 14.37
C ALA A 177 12.17 -5.78 13.15
N GLY A 178 11.70 -4.74 12.48
CA GLY A 178 12.42 -4.06 11.39
C GLY A 178 12.04 -4.56 9.99
N VAL A 179 10.91 -5.26 9.85
CA VAL A 179 10.37 -5.60 8.53
C VAL A 179 10.05 -4.32 7.77
N ARG A 180 10.48 -4.27 6.50
CA ARG A 180 10.31 -3.09 5.64
C ARG A 180 8.86 -2.98 5.16
N GLY A 181 8.41 -1.74 4.90
CA GLY A 181 7.06 -1.42 4.42
C GLY A 181 6.55 -2.34 3.30
N PRO A 182 7.27 -2.51 2.18
CA PRO A 182 6.81 -3.36 1.07
C PRO A 182 6.55 -4.83 1.45
N ALA A 183 7.31 -5.38 2.40
CA ALA A 183 7.08 -6.73 2.89
C ALA A 183 5.84 -6.79 3.81
N LEU A 184 5.60 -5.75 4.61
CA LEU A 184 4.36 -5.63 5.38
C LEU A 184 3.13 -5.56 4.45
N ASP A 185 3.25 -4.87 3.31
CA ASP A 185 2.13 -4.76 2.35
C ASP A 185 1.72 -6.11 1.79
N THR A 186 2.72 -6.93 1.47
CA THR A 186 2.48 -8.29 0.97
C THR A 186 1.82 -9.16 2.04
N ILE A 187 2.28 -9.09 3.30
CA ILE A 187 1.75 -9.89 4.41
C ILE A 187 0.32 -9.44 4.76
N PHE A 188 0.11 -8.13 4.90
CA PHE A 188 -1.11 -7.53 5.43
C PHE A 188 -2.08 -7.05 4.34
N GLY A 189 -1.77 -7.20 3.05
CA GLY A 189 -2.65 -6.76 1.96
C GLY A 189 -3.06 -5.29 2.10
N TRP A 190 -2.10 -4.42 2.43
CA TRP A 190 -2.33 -2.99 2.56
C TRP A 190 -2.10 -2.31 1.22
N LEU A 191 -3.11 -1.57 0.77
CA LEU A 191 -3.03 -0.78 -0.46
C LEU A 191 -2.52 0.65 -0.20
N ASP A 192 -2.80 1.19 0.99
CA ASP A 192 -2.52 2.57 1.35
C ASP A 192 -1.25 2.71 2.20
N GLU A 193 -0.35 3.60 1.79
CA GLU A 193 0.90 3.93 2.49
C GLU A 193 0.64 4.50 3.89
N LYS A 194 -0.42 5.28 4.10
CA LYS A 194 -0.67 5.92 5.40
C LYS A 194 -1.02 4.91 6.49
N THR A 195 -1.67 3.81 6.11
CA THR A 195 -1.92 2.68 7.02
C THR A 195 -0.60 2.12 7.55
N LYS A 196 0.40 1.93 6.69
CA LYS A 196 1.74 1.42 7.05
C LYS A 196 2.47 2.38 7.97
N GLU A 197 2.45 3.66 7.62
CA GLU A 197 3.07 4.71 8.43
C GLU A 197 2.51 4.73 9.85
N HIS A 198 1.22 4.44 10.03
CA HIS A 198 0.59 4.43 11.34
C HIS A 198 1.23 3.41 12.30
N TYR A 199 1.52 2.20 11.80
CA TYR A 199 2.19 1.14 12.57
C TYR A 199 3.67 1.43 12.81
N VAL A 200 4.36 2.01 11.82
CA VAL A 200 5.79 2.32 11.91
C VAL A 200 6.07 3.52 12.81
N LYS A 201 5.27 4.59 12.70
CA LYS A 201 5.46 5.86 13.43
C LYS A 201 5.18 5.74 14.93
N LYS A 202 4.35 4.79 15.34
CA LYS A 202 3.99 4.63 16.76
C LYS A 202 5.19 4.29 17.65
N THR A 203 6.29 3.81 17.07
CA THR A 203 7.49 3.55 17.85
C THR A 203 8.72 4.29 17.37
N ALA A 204 9.40 4.90 18.34
CA ALA A 204 10.75 5.38 18.18
C ALA A 204 11.73 4.25 17.82
N CYS A 205 11.37 2.96 17.90
CA CYS A 205 12.24 1.82 17.58
C CYS A 205 12.95 1.95 16.22
N ARG A 206 12.26 2.37 15.15
CA ARG A 206 12.91 2.58 13.84
C ARG A 206 13.92 3.73 13.89
N ALA A 207 13.54 4.85 14.50
CA ALA A 207 14.43 5.99 14.68
C ALA A 207 15.62 5.64 15.59
N SER A 208 15.40 4.92 16.68
CA SER A 208 16.44 4.44 17.61
C SER A 208 17.41 3.48 16.92
N ARG A 209 16.92 2.55 16.10
CA ARG A 209 17.76 1.64 15.30
C ARG A 209 18.57 2.40 14.27
N GLU A 210 17.94 3.35 13.58
CA GLU A 210 18.63 4.16 12.57
C GLU A 210 19.68 5.07 13.21
N LEU A 211 19.37 5.70 14.34
CA LEU A 211 20.31 6.48 15.13
C LEU A 211 21.44 5.59 15.67
N ALA A 212 21.15 4.39 16.13
CA ALA A 212 22.15 3.43 16.59
C ALA A 212 23.08 3.02 15.44
N ARG A 213 22.52 2.72 14.26
CA ARG A 213 23.26 2.43 13.02
C ARG A 213 24.19 3.58 12.63
N VAL A 214 23.67 4.80 12.59
CA VAL A 214 24.45 6.01 12.24
C VAL A 214 25.54 6.30 13.29
N ARG A 215 25.31 6.00 14.56
CA ARG A 215 26.27 6.17 15.66
C ARG A 215 27.28 5.01 15.80
N GLY A 216 27.16 3.95 15.00
CA GLY A 216 28.00 2.76 15.14
C GLY A 216 27.79 2.02 16.46
N THR A 217 26.63 2.19 17.10
CA THR A 217 26.28 1.52 18.37
C THR A 217 25.26 0.43 18.11
N ALA A 218 25.28 -0.64 18.90
CA ALA A 218 24.21 -1.62 18.87
C ALA A 218 22.87 -0.98 19.33
N PRO A 219 21.73 -1.30 18.70
CA PRO A 219 20.43 -0.84 19.16
C PRO A 219 20.15 -1.39 20.56
N LYS A 220 19.72 -0.52 21.49
CA LYS A 220 19.40 -0.91 22.87
C LYS A 220 18.12 -1.76 22.98
N ASP A 221 17.18 -1.58 22.05
CA ASP A 221 15.90 -2.28 22.02
C ASP A 221 15.85 -3.24 20.83
N GLU A 222 16.43 -4.42 21.00
CA GLU A 222 16.30 -5.49 20.03
C GLU A 222 14.96 -6.20 20.26
N PHE A 223 13.89 -5.62 19.72
CA PHE A 223 12.65 -6.38 19.54
C PHE A 223 12.94 -7.48 18.51
N GLU A 224 13.20 -8.69 19.01
CA GLU A 224 13.48 -9.86 18.20
C GLU A 224 12.32 -10.84 18.18
N LEU A 225 12.03 -11.31 16.97
CA LEU A 225 11.12 -12.40 16.73
C LEU A 225 11.96 -13.68 16.69
N ARG A 226 11.63 -14.64 17.55
CA ARG A 226 12.32 -15.93 17.59
C ARG A 226 12.10 -16.68 16.28
N GLU A 227 13.17 -17.21 15.71
CA GLU A 227 13.14 -18.09 14.55
C GLU A 227 12.42 -19.42 14.88
N ASN A 228 12.78 -20.04 16.01
CA ASN A 228 12.27 -21.35 16.43
C ASN A 228 11.50 -21.30 17.75
N PRO A 229 10.32 -20.65 17.80
CA PRO A 229 9.54 -20.60 19.03
C PRO A 229 8.79 -21.95 19.24
N PRO A 230 8.59 -22.42 20.49
CA PRO A 230 8.03 -23.75 20.74
C PRO A 230 6.65 -23.94 20.12
N GLY A 231 6.41 -25.06 19.45
CA GLY A 231 5.14 -25.39 18.80
C GLY A 231 3.96 -25.58 19.77
N TYR A 232 2.78 -25.93 19.26
CA TYR A 232 1.63 -26.29 20.10
C TYR A 232 1.97 -27.46 21.02
N THR A 233 2.54 -28.53 20.45
CA THR A 233 2.91 -29.74 21.21
C THR A 233 3.93 -29.43 22.30
N GLY A 234 4.87 -28.51 22.04
CA GLY A 234 5.86 -28.11 23.05
C GLY A 234 5.33 -27.16 24.13
N LEU A 235 4.13 -26.57 23.94
CA LEU A 235 3.50 -25.67 24.91
C LEU A 235 2.37 -26.35 25.70
N ARG A 236 1.78 -27.42 25.16
CA ARG A 236 0.74 -28.19 25.83
C ARG A 236 1.36 -29.10 26.91
N PRO A 237 0.94 -29.02 28.18
CA PRO A 237 1.37 -29.95 29.20
C PRO A 237 0.83 -31.37 28.96
N ASP A 238 1.61 -32.39 29.31
CA ASP A 238 1.16 -33.79 29.28
C ASP A 238 0.30 -34.16 30.49
N ALA A 239 0.55 -33.53 31.65
CA ALA A 239 -0.17 -33.81 32.89
C ALA A 239 -1.56 -33.18 32.89
N GLN A 240 -2.60 -34.00 33.11
CA GLN A 240 -3.99 -33.55 33.16
C GLN A 240 -4.21 -32.43 34.20
N SER A 241 -3.54 -32.51 35.34
CA SER A 241 -3.63 -31.52 36.43
C SER A 241 -3.07 -30.14 36.06
N ALA A 242 -2.29 -30.04 34.97
CA ALA A 242 -1.76 -28.77 34.46
C ALA A 242 -2.63 -28.17 33.36
N LEU A 243 -3.70 -28.87 32.95
CA LEU A 243 -4.68 -28.38 31.98
C LEU A 243 -5.76 -27.53 32.66
N ILE A 244 -6.35 -26.62 31.88
CA ILE A 244 -7.40 -25.69 32.30
C ILE A 244 -8.73 -26.22 31.76
N THR A 245 -9.59 -26.67 32.66
CA THR A 245 -10.99 -26.97 32.35
C THR A 245 -11.76 -25.68 32.12
N VAL A 246 -12.54 -25.61 31.04
CA VAL A 246 -13.35 -24.45 30.69
C VAL A 246 -14.82 -24.87 30.68
N ASP A 247 -15.53 -24.57 31.77
CA ASP A 247 -16.93 -24.97 31.94
C ASP A 247 -17.87 -24.29 30.94
N THR A 248 -17.55 -23.07 30.53
CA THR A 248 -18.35 -22.30 29.57
C THR A 248 -17.50 -21.41 28.68
N TRP A 249 -17.86 -21.40 27.40
CA TRP A 249 -17.27 -20.53 26.37
C TRP A 249 -17.94 -19.16 26.27
N THR A 250 -18.92 -18.88 27.13
CA THR A 250 -19.47 -17.53 27.27
C THR A 250 -18.50 -16.70 28.12
N PRO A 251 -17.84 -15.66 27.56
CA PRO A 251 -16.96 -14.81 28.34
C PRO A 251 -17.79 -13.96 29.32
N GLN A 252 -17.21 -13.64 30.47
CA GLN A 252 -17.80 -12.72 31.46
C GLN A 252 -17.83 -11.28 30.94
N THR A 253 -16.83 -10.95 30.14
CA THR A 253 -16.68 -9.67 29.46
C THR A 253 -17.74 -9.51 28.39
N ARG A 254 -18.34 -8.33 28.31
CA ARG A 254 -19.33 -8.00 27.30
C ARG A 254 -18.80 -8.31 25.88
N VAL A 255 -19.55 -9.14 25.17
CA VAL A 255 -19.36 -9.38 23.74
C VAL A 255 -20.26 -8.42 23.00
N ASN A 256 -19.68 -7.45 22.31
CA ASN A 256 -20.46 -6.62 21.41
C ASN A 256 -20.89 -7.48 20.21
N LYS A 257 -22.20 -7.53 19.93
CA LYS A 257 -22.79 -8.31 18.82
C LYS A 257 -22.18 -7.96 17.46
N HIS A 258 -21.74 -6.71 17.33
CA HIS A 258 -20.94 -6.21 16.22
C HIS A 258 -19.77 -5.44 16.82
N PRO A 259 -18.53 -5.64 16.37
CA PRO A 259 -17.45 -4.82 16.86
C PRO A 259 -17.68 -3.39 16.43
N ARG A 260 -17.91 -2.48 17.37
CA ARG A 260 -17.86 -1.05 17.09
C ARG A 260 -16.42 -0.55 16.95
N TYR A 261 -15.50 -1.38 16.46
CA TYR A 261 -14.24 -0.87 15.94
C TYR A 261 -14.53 -0.50 14.50
N ARG A 262 -14.35 0.78 14.17
CA ARG A 262 -14.25 1.18 12.77
C ARG A 262 -12.93 0.59 12.29
N ASP A 263 -12.91 -0.16 11.19
CA ASP A 263 -11.66 -0.63 10.61
C ASP A 263 -10.76 0.59 10.45
N ASP A 264 -9.60 0.60 11.13
CA ASP A 264 -8.71 1.77 11.10
C ASP A 264 -8.31 2.06 9.64
N GLU A 265 -8.30 1.04 8.76
CA GLU A 265 -8.11 1.16 7.32
C GLU A 265 -9.28 1.89 6.63
N GLU A 266 -10.54 1.57 6.93
CA GLU A 266 -11.70 2.29 6.37
C GLU A 266 -11.79 3.73 6.87
N TRP A 267 -11.46 3.96 8.14
CA TRP A 267 -11.44 5.31 8.69
C TRP A 267 -10.28 6.13 8.14
N LEU A 268 -9.10 5.53 7.99
CA LEU A 268 -7.97 6.17 7.31
C LEU A 268 -8.35 6.47 5.87
N GLN A 269 -8.94 5.52 5.15
CA GLN A 269 -9.44 5.73 3.79
C GLN A 269 -10.47 6.85 3.73
N GLU A 270 -11.50 6.87 4.60
CA GLU A 270 -12.48 7.95 4.67
C GLU A 270 -11.83 9.30 4.98
N LYS A 271 -10.87 9.36 5.91
CA LYS A 271 -10.12 10.59 6.20
C LYS A 271 -9.28 11.03 5.02
N ILE A 272 -8.65 10.09 4.31
CA ILE A 272 -7.86 10.35 3.13
C ILE A 272 -8.76 10.88 2.03
N THR A 273 -9.86 10.19 1.71
CA THR A 273 -10.85 10.61 0.73
C THR A 273 -11.38 12.00 1.06
N ARG A 274 -11.80 12.25 2.31
CA ARG A 274 -12.25 13.58 2.74
C ARG A 274 -11.16 14.65 2.59
N TYR A 275 -9.90 14.33 2.91
CA TYR A 275 -8.79 15.27 2.75
C TYR A 275 -8.45 15.52 1.28
N CYS A 276 -8.51 14.48 0.45
CA CYS A 276 -8.31 14.56 -1.00
C CYS A 276 -9.45 15.31 -1.69
N ASP A 277 -10.69 15.15 -1.23
CA ASP A 277 -11.85 15.88 -1.74
C ASP A 277 -11.76 17.36 -1.36
N ASP A 278 -11.41 17.69 -0.11
CA ASP A 278 -11.22 19.08 0.32
C ASP A 278 -10.09 19.77 -0.46
N ASP A 279 -8.99 19.06 -0.74
CA ASP A 279 -7.86 19.60 -1.49
C ASP A 279 -8.15 19.68 -3.01
N ALA A 280 -8.86 18.70 -3.57
CA ALA A 280 -9.34 18.72 -4.95
C ALA A 280 -10.35 19.86 -5.18
N THR A 281 -11.17 20.17 -4.18
CA THR A 281 -12.14 21.29 -4.23
C THR A 281 -11.41 22.63 -4.19
N ARG A 282 -10.35 22.77 -3.36
CA ARG A 282 -9.46 23.95 -3.39
C ARG A 282 -8.68 24.09 -4.70
N HIS A 283 -8.17 22.99 -5.25
CA HIS A 283 -7.50 22.99 -6.55
C HIS A 283 -8.45 23.34 -7.70
N LYS A 284 -9.68 22.81 -7.71
CA LYS A 284 -10.71 23.19 -8.69
C LYS A 284 -11.09 24.66 -8.60
N ALA A 285 -11.25 25.21 -7.40
CA ALA A 285 -11.52 26.63 -7.21
C ALA A 285 -10.39 27.51 -7.76
N THR A 286 -9.13 27.12 -7.55
CA THR A 286 -7.95 27.85 -8.04
C THR A 286 -7.81 27.73 -9.57
N LEU A 287 -8.02 26.53 -10.12
CA LEU A 287 -7.98 26.28 -11.55
C LEU A 287 -9.08 27.03 -12.31
N ASN A 288 -10.28 27.17 -11.73
CA ASN A 288 -11.37 27.92 -12.36
C ASN A 288 -11.10 29.43 -12.45
N VAL A 289 -10.28 29.98 -11.55
CA VAL A 289 -9.85 31.39 -11.61
C VAL A 289 -8.69 31.58 -12.60
N VAL A 290 -7.75 30.63 -12.66
CA VAL A 290 -6.53 30.76 -13.47
C VAL A 290 -6.75 30.36 -14.94
N LYS A 291 -7.62 29.39 -15.22
CA LYS A 291 -7.86 28.86 -16.58
C LYS A 291 -8.31 29.92 -17.60
N PRO A 292 -9.24 30.85 -17.31
CA PRO A 292 -9.60 31.88 -18.28
C PRO A 292 -8.45 32.87 -18.54
N LEU A 293 -7.69 33.23 -17.50
CA LEU A 293 -6.50 34.10 -17.64
C LEU A 293 -5.41 33.41 -18.47
N TRP A 294 -5.21 32.11 -18.28
CA TRP A 294 -4.27 31.31 -19.06
C TRP A 294 -4.66 31.23 -20.53
N ILE A 295 -5.93 30.93 -20.84
CA ILE A 295 -6.42 30.85 -22.22
C ILE A 295 -6.30 32.22 -22.92
N ALA A 296 -6.65 33.30 -22.24
CA ALA A 296 -6.51 34.65 -22.78
C ALA A 296 -5.04 34.99 -23.06
N TRP A 297 -4.13 34.63 -22.14
CA TRP A 297 -2.70 34.85 -22.31
C TRP A 297 -2.10 34.01 -23.44
N SER A 298 -2.41 32.71 -23.51
CA SER A 298 -1.89 31.82 -24.57
C SER A 298 -2.37 32.28 -25.94
N THR A 299 -3.64 32.67 -26.07
CA THR A 299 -4.19 33.20 -27.33
C THR A 299 -3.50 34.50 -27.75
N ALA A 300 -3.18 35.38 -26.79
CA ALA A 300 -2.45 36.61 -27.07
C ALA A 300 -1.01 36.33 -27.51
N VAL A 301 -0.34 35.35 -26.88
CA VAL A 301 1.01 34.91 -27.26
C VAL A 301 1.01 34.30 -28.64
N ASP A 302 0.07 33.42 -28.96
CA ASP A 302 -0.06 32.81 -30.29
C ASP A 302 -0.24 33.87 -31.38
N GLY A 303 -1.10 34.88 -31.13
CA GLY A 303 -1.28 36.01 -32.04
C GLY A 303 -0.02 36.86 -32.22
N ILE A 304 0.81 37.01 -31.18
CA ILE A 304 2.11 37.69 -31.28
C ILE A 304 3.10 36.85 -32.09
N VAL A 305 3.17 35.54 -31.81
CA VAL A 305 4.06 34.60 -32.52
C VAL A 305 3.69 34.55 -34.01
N GLU A 306 2.41 34.50 -34.35
CA GLU A 306 1.97 34.47 -35.75
C GLU A 306 2.31 35.78 -36.48
N ARG A 307 2.11 36.93 -35.82
CA ARG A 307 2.47 38.25 -36.37
C ARG A 307 3.97 38.45 -36.55
N LEU A 308 4.79 37.89 -35.66
CA LEU A 308 6.25 38.07 -35.68
C LEU A 308 6.96 36.99 -36.51
N SER A 309 6.44 35.76 -36.53
CA SER A 309 7.05 34.64 -37.24
C SER A 309 7.20 34.89 -38.73
N THR A 310 6.20 35.50 -39.38
CA THR A 310 6.25 35.80 -40.81
C THR A 310 7.32 36.84 -41.19
N PRO A 311 7.40 38.03 -40.56
CA PRO A 311 8.47 38.98 -40.84
C PRO A 311 9.86 38.48 -40.39
N ILE A 312 9.95 37.73 -39.30
CA ILE A 312 11.21 37.10 -38.87
C ILE A 312 11.66 36.05 -39.89
N ALA A 313 10.75 35.21 -40.39
CA ALA A 313 11.05 34.23 -41.42
C ALA A 313 11.48 34.89 -42.74
N LYS A 314 10.81 35.97 -43.17
CA LYS A 314 11.21 36.74 -44.36
C LYS A 314 12.56 37.43 -44.19
N TRP A 315 12.81 38.03 -43.03
CA TRP A 315 14.10 38.64 -42.71
C TRP A 315 15.21 37.57 -42.72
N TRP A 316 14.97 36.43 -42.08
CA TRP A 316 15.88 35.29 -42.02
C TRP A 316 16.21 34.75 -43.41
N ASP A 317 15.18 34.55 -44.25
CA ASP A 317 15.34 34.12 -45.64
C ASP A 317 16.20 35.11 -46.43
N SER A 318 15.93 36.41 -46.30
CA SER A 318 16.69 37.46 -47.00
C SER A 318 18.15 37.60 -46.57
N ARG A 319 18.51 37.12 -45.37
CA ARG A 319 19.85 37.31 -44.79
C ARG A 319 20.69 36.05 -44.75
N ILE A 320 20.06 34.89 -44.60
CA ILE A 320 20.73 33.62 -44.32
C ILE A 320 20.48 32.61 -45.45
N GLY A 321 19.42 32.77 -46.26
CA GLY A 321 19.19 31.95 -47.47
C GLY A 321 18.96 30.46 -47.20
N ILE A 322 18.62 30.09 -45.96
CA ILE A 322 18.35 28.70 -45.56
C ILE A 322 17.08 28.67 -44.71
N TYR A 323 16.09 27.89 -45.14
CA TYR A 323 14.82 27.70 -44.43
C TYR A 323 15.05 26.94 -43.10
N PRO A 324 14.54 27.41 -41.94
CA PRO A 324 14.77 26.78 -40.64
C PRO A 324 14.33 25.30 -40.57
N SER A 325 13.29 24.91 -41.30
CA SER A 325 12.82 23.52 -41.37
C SER A 325 13.79 22.60 -42.15
N ASP A 326 14.60 23.15 -43.05
CA ASP A 326 15.62 22.39 -43.79
C ASP A 326 16.92 22.23 -42.99
N VAL A 327 17.23 23.20 -42.12
CA VAL A 327 18.31 23.11 -41.13
C VAL A 327 18.04 22.00 -40.11
N LEU A 328 16.81 21.88 -39.63
CA LEU A 328 16.40 20.82 -38.70
C LEU A 328 16.41 19.42 -39.30
N LYS A 329 16.34 19.30 -40.64
CA LYS A 329 16.42 18.01 -41.36
C LYS A 329 17.85 17.61 -41.75
N ARG A 330 18.83 18.53 -41.75
CA ARG A 330 20.20 18.24 -42.18
C ARG A 330 21.21 18.36 -41.04
N SER A 331 21.50 17.18 -40.46
CA SER A 331 22.63 16.86 -39.59
C SER A 331 22.64 17.49 -38.18
N LYS A 332 22.89 16.63 -37.17
CA LYS A 332 23.02 16.96 -35.75
C LYS A 332 23.93 18.16 -35.41
N PRO A 333 25.06 18.43 -36.10
CA PRO A 333 25.92 19.56 -35.76
C PRO A 333 25.31 20.92 -36.10
N VAL A 334 24.49 21.03 -37.17
CA VAL A 334 23.88 22.33 -37.54
C VAL A 334 22.71 22.66 -36.62
N ALA A 335 21.89 21.65 -36.24
CA ALA A 335 20.86 21.83 -35.21
C ALA A 335 21.47 22.23 -33.86
N ALA A 336 22.61 21.64 -33.47
CA ALA A 336 23.35 22.05 -32.27
C ALA A 336 23.90 23.48 -32.37
N PHE A 337 24.42 23.87 -33.54
CA PHE A 337 24.90 25.23 -33.77
C PHE A 337 23.76 26.27 -33.75
N SER A 338 22.62 25.98 -34.39
CA SER A 338 21.43 26.82 -34.31
C SER A 338 20.90 26.91 -32.88
N PHE A 339 20.81 25.79 -32.15
CA PHE A 339 20.42 25.82 -30.73
C PHE A 339 21.39 26.64 -29.89
N PHE A 340 22.69 26.58 -30.17
CA PHE A 340 23.69 27.39 -29.47
C PHE A 340 23.51 28.87 -29.79
N VAL A 341 23.45 29.26 -31.07
CA VAL A 341 23.31 30.68 -31.47
C VAL A 341 21.99 31.27 -30.97
N PHE A 342 20.86 30.59 -31.19
CA PHE A 342 19.55 31.08 -30.78
C PHE A 342 19.33 30.96 -29.27
N GLY A 343 19.77 29.87 -28.65
CA GLY A 343 19.71 29.72 -27.19
C GLY A 343 20.52 30.80 -26.48
N THR A 344 21.69 31.15 -27.00
CA THR A 344 22.53 32.21 -26.43
C THR A 344 21.90 33.59 -26.63
N LEU A 345 21.32 33.88 -27.80
CA LEU A 345 20.61 35.14 -28.04
C LEU A 345 19.33 35.25 -27.21
N LEU A 346 18.59 34.15 -27.04
CA LEU A 346 17.40 34.09 -26.20
C LEU A 346 17.75 34.30 -24.73
N LEU A 347 18.82 33.65 -24.24
CA LEU A 347 19.34 33.84 -22.88
C LEU A 347 19.89 35.26 -22.66
N ALA A 348 20.55 35.86 -23.65
CA ALA A 348 21.04 37.23 -23.59
C ALA A 348 19.89 38.25 -23.59
N TRP A 349 18.88 38.06 -24.46
CA TRP A 349 17.66 38.86 -24.46
C TRP A 349 16.90 38.70 -23.14
N PHE A 350 16.80 37.47 -22.62
CA PHE A 350 16.19 37.18 -21.32
C PHE A 350 16.96 37.85 -20.17
N GLY A 351 18.29 37.83 -20.19
CA GLY A 351 19.13 38.56 -19.23
C GLY A 351 18.95 40.07 -19.31
N LEU A 352 18.81 40.63 -20.52
CA LEU A 352 18.48 42.05 -20.75
C LEU A 352 17.08 42.40 -20.25
N ALA A 353 16.08 41.57 -20.53
CA ALA A 353 14.70 41.74 -20.07
C ALA A 353 14.59 41.63 -18.55
N LEU A 354 15.30 40.68 -17.93
CA LEU A 354 15.40 40.58 -16.48
C LEU A 354 16.04 41.86 -15.90
N ARG A 355 17.17 42.31 -16.45
CA ARG A 355 17.86 43.53 -16.02
C ARG A 355 16.98 44.78 -16.17
N SER A 356 16.24 44.92 -17.26
CA SER A 356 15.34 46.05 -17.48
C SER A 356 14.13 46.05 -16.53
N ASN A 357 13.77 44.89 -15.98
CA ASN A 357 12.71 44.71 -14.99
C ASN A 357 13.22 44.62 -13.54
N GLY A 358 14.42 45.15 -13.29
CA GLY A 358 15.01 45.31 -11.96
C GLY A 358 15.65 44.05 -11.38
N PHE A 359 15.89 43.02 -12.19
CA PHE A 359 16.62 41.83 -11.76
C PHE A 359 18.12 42.13 -11.77
N VAL A 360 18.68 42.33 -10.57
CA VAL A 360 20.12 42.51 -10.37
C VAL A 360 20.63 41.27 -9.65
N ILE A 361 21.40 40.45 -10.35
CA ILE A 361 22.26 39.45 -9.70
C ILE A 361 23.59 40.15 -9.47
N ASP A 362 23.87 40.52 -8.22
CA ASP A 362 25.22 40.86 -7.80
C ASP A 362 25.83 39.63 -7.12
N PRO A 363 26.70 38.88 -7.81
CA PRO A 363 27.26 37.65 -7.28
C PRO A 363 28.22 37.88 -6.10
N TRP A 364 28.62 39.13 -5.83
CA TRP A 364 29.58 39.47 -4.77
C TRP A 364 28.90 39.98 -3.50
N SER A 365 27.73 40.62 -3.60
CA SER A 365 27.01 41.13 -2.41
C SER A 365 26.04 40.14 -1.78
N SER A 366 25.84 38.93 -2.36
CA SER A 366 24.94 37.88 -1.85
C SER A 366 23.48 38.30 -1.65
N THR A 367 23.06 39.43 -2.21
CA THR A 367 21.67 39.90 -2.16
C THR A 367 21.01 39.74 -3.53
N TYR A 368 19.89 39.01 -3.56
CA TYR A 368 19.11 38.79 -4.77
C TYR A 368 17.82 39.60 -4.66
N GLN A 369 17.67 40.62 -5.52
CA GLN A 369 16.39 41.31 -5.67
C GLN A 369 15.65 40.74 -6.87
N VAL A 370 14.66 39.89 -6.60
CA VAL A 370 13.79 39.31 -7.62
C VAL A 370 12.46 40.02 -7.57
N SER A 371 12.19 40.87 -8.57
CA SER A 371 10.86 41.45 -8.73
C SER A 371 9.85 40.33 -9.06
N ARG A 372 8.58 40.48 -8.62
CA ARG A 372 7.52 39.50 -8.93
C ARG A 372 7.42 39.22 -10.44
N GLN A 373 7.65 40.24 -11.27
CA GLN A 373 7.66 40.13 -12.72
C GLN A 373 8.80 39.25 -13.24
N SER A 374 9.99 39.34 -12.65
CA SER A 374 11.14 38.49 -13.00
C SER A 374 10.89 37.02 -12.67
N LEU A 375 10.19 36.75 -11.56
CA LEU A 375 9.83 35.40 -11.15
C LEU A 375 8.81 34.77 -12.11
N VAL A 376 7.82 35.56 -12.55
CA VAL A 376 6.85 35.14 -13.58
C VAL A 376 7.54 34.88 -14.93
N ALA A 377 8.47 35.75 -15.34
CA ALA A 377 9.24 35.55 -16.57
C ALA A 377 10.08 34.26 -16.53
N LEU A 378 10.70 33.95 -15.38
CA LEU A 378 11.47 32.72 -15.18
C LEU A 378 10.59 31.47 -15.27
N MET A 379 9.38 31.49 -14.69
CA MET A 379 8.43 30.39 -14.81
C MET A 379 7.95 30.18 -16.25
N ILE A 380 7.68 31.25 -16.99
CA ILE A 380 7.28 31.15 -18.40
C ILE A 380 8.42 30.55 -19.24
N ALA A 381 9.66 30.99 -19.02
CA ALA A 381 10.82 30.48 -19.74
C ALA A 381 11.10 28.99 -19.45
N THR A 382 11.05 28.58 -18.19
CA THR A 382 11.22 27.17 -17.81
C THR A 382 10.09 26.28 -18.35
N TYR A 383 8.86 26.79 -18.36
CA TYR A 383 7.71 26.10 -18.93
C TYR A 383 7.84 25.91 -20.45
N TRP A 384 8.28 26.94 -21.17
CA TRP A 384 8.56 26.85 -22.62
C TRP A 384 9.65 25.83 -22.94
N LEU A 385 10.73 25.82 -22.16
CA LEU A 385 11.80 24.81 -22.26
C LEU A 385 11.25 23.39 -22.02
N ALA A 386 10.35 23.21 -21.05
CA ALA A 386 9.75 21.91 -20.77
C ALA A 386 8.82 21.41 -21.89
N ILE A 387 8.08 22.31 -22.54
CA ILE A 387 7.25 21.99 -23.72
C ILE A 387 8.14 21.53 -24.88
N GLU A 388 9.19 22.29 -25.21
CA GLU A 388 10.10 21.93 -26.30
C GLU A 388 10.82 20.59 -26.05
N MET A 389 11.25 20.34 -24.81
CA MET A 389 11.83 19.05 -24.43
C MET A 389 10.83 17.90 -24.60
N SER A 390 9.56 18.12 -24.24
CA SER A 390 8.51 17.11 -24.37
C SER A 390 8.13 16.84 -25.83
N LEU A 391 8.09 17.88 -26.67
CA LEU A 391 7.82 17.77 -28.11
C LEU A 391 8.99 17.13 -28.86
N SER A 392 10.22 17.32 -28.39
CA SER A 392 11.40 16.65 -28.93
C SER A 392 11.43 15.15 -28.55
N ALA A 393 11.05 14.83 -27.31
CA ALA A 393 10.95 13.46 -26.85
C ALA A 393 9.87 12.65 -27.60
N SER A 394 8.68 13.22 -27.85
CA SER A 394 7.60 12.50 -28.54
C SER A 394 7.89 12.18 -30.01
N ARG A 395 8.75 12.96 -30.67
CA ARG A 395 9.20 12.71 -32.05
C ARG A 395 10.24 11.61 -32.18
N THR A 396 10.93 11.25 -31.09
CA THR A 396 11.91 10.14 -31.11
C THR A 396 11.26 8.78 -30.87
N THR A 397 10.10 8.72 -30.22
CA THR A 397 9.41 7.46 -29.90
C THR A 397 8.52 6.91 -31.00
N THR A 398 8.16 7.71 -32.01
CA THR A 398 7.26 7.30 -33.11
C THR A 398 7.97 6.62 -34.28
N GLY A 399 9.27 6.34 -34.18
CA GLY A 399 10.10 5.80 -35.27
C GLY A 399 10.48 4.32 -35.21
N SER A 400 10.11 3.56 -34.16
CA SER A 400 10.45 2.13 -34.07
C SER A 400 9.28 1.25 -34.50
N GLN A 401 9.28 0.82 -35.77
CA GLN A 401 8.44 -0.29 -36.23
C GLN A 401 8.87 -1.60 -35.53
N LEU A 402 7.91 -2.31 -34.95
CA LEU A 402 8.07 -3.68 -34.44
C LEU A 402 8.27 -4.66 -35.60
N PRO A 403 9.17 -5.66 -35.50
CA PRO A 403 9.25 -6.71 -36.50
C PRO A 403 8.05 -7.66 -36.40
N THR A 404 7.50 -8.03 -37.55
CA THR A 404 6.40 -8.97 -37.73
C THR A 404 6.80 -10.39 -37.35
N ALA A 405 5.89 -11.08 -36.66
CA ALA A 405 6.01 -12.47 -36.23
C ALA A 405 5.74 -13.43 -37.40
N GLU A 406 6.78 -13.81 -38.14
CA GLU A 406 6.74 -14.92 -39.11
C GLU A 406 8.15 -15.49 -39.31
N ALA A 407 8.66 -16.24 -38.32
CA ALA A 407 9.84 -17.12 -38.50
C ALA A 407 10.10 -18.01 -37.28
N VAL A 408 9.22 -18.96 -36.96
CA VAL A 408 9.60 -20.18 -36.22
C VAL A 408 8.82 -21.36 -36.79
N GLY A 409 9.35 -21.96 -37.84
CA GLY A 409 8.94 -23.29 -38.30
C GLY A 409 9.66 -24.34 -37.49
N LEU A 410 8.94 -25.11 -36.68
CA LEU A 410 9.44 -26.33 -36.04
C LEU A 410 8.68 -27.53 -36.63
N SER A 411 9.38 -28.30 -37.46
CA SER A 411 8.96 -29.62 -37.94
C SER A 411 9.14 -30.63 -36.81
N VAL A 412 8.03 -31.26 -36.38
CA VAL A 412 8.07 -32.41 -35.47
C VAL A 412 8.19 -33.68 -36.31
N ASP A 413 9.34 -34.32 -36.21
CA ASP A 413 9.63 -35.63 -36.79
C ASP A 413 9.11 -36.72 -35.84
N SER A 414 8.31 -37.65 -36.35
CA SER A 414 7.75 -38.77 -35.58
C SER A 414 8.23 -40.09 -36.19
N ARG A 415 9.19 -40.75 -35.53
CA ARG A 415 9.53 -42.15 -35.77
C ARG A 415 9.95 -42.88 -34.49
N SER A 416 9.10 -43.84 -34.12
CA SER A 416 9.37 -45.23 -33.71
C SER A 416 10.49 -45.56 -32.71
N ALA A 417 10.10 -46.20 -31.60
CA ALA A 417 10.83 -47.31 -30.97
C ALA A 417 9.80 -48.16 -30.18
N ASP A 418 9.28 -49.25 -30.75
CA ASP A 418 9.60 -50.61 -30.31
C ASP A 418 11.08 -50.90 -30.02
N GLN A 419 11.39 -51.12 -28.74
CA GLN A 419 12.15 -52.26 -28.19
C GLN A 419 12.20 -52.21 -26.66
#